data_AF-A0A7C3A4L6-F1
#
_entry.id   AF-A0A7C3A4L6-F1
#
_cell.length_a   1.000
_cell.length_b   1.000
_cell.length_c   1.000
_cell.angle_alpha   90.00
_cell.angle_beta   90.00
_cell.angle_gamma   90.00
#
_symmetry.space_group_name_H-M   'P 1'
#
loop_
_entity.id
_entity.type
_entity.pdbx_description
1 polymer ?
#
loop_
_entity_poly.entity_id
_entity_poly.type
_entity_poly.pdbx_seq_one_letter_code
_entity_poly.pdbx_strand_id
1 'polypeptide(L)' 'LRGMAEEALRQIADSGILAQGAVVVLEHSSREAPQPPSGLNLFSRHRYGDTTVSFFSCVA' A
#
# COMPACT_ATOMS: atom_id res chain seq x y z
N LEU A 1 10.38 5.93 13.18
CA LEU A 1 8.92 5.76 13.36
C LEU A 1 8.52 4.53 12.56
N ARG A 2 7.76 3.60 13.13
CA ARG A 2 7.24 2.41 12.42
C ARG A 2 5.76 2.59 12.16
N GLY A 3 5.25 2.03 11.06
CA GLY A 3 3.81 1.98 10.78
C GLY A 3 3.25 3.20 10.04
N MET A 4 4.08 4.18 9.66
CA MET A 4 3.62 5.33 8.88
C MET A 4 3.20 4.93 7.46
N ALA A 5 3.83 3.90 6.88
CA ALA A 5 3.48 3.39 5.56
C ALA A 5 2.06 2.78 5.55
N GLU A 6 1.70 2.04 6.60
CA GLU A 6 0.37 1.45 6.76
C GLU A 6 -0.70 2.51 7.03
N GLU A 7 -0.40 3.47 7.90
CA GLU A 7 -1.32 4.57 8.16
C GLU A 7 -1.55 5.46 6.92
N ALA A 8 -0.51 5.75 6.15
CA ALA A 8 -0.63 6.48 4.89
C ALA A 8 -1.48 5.69 3.87
N LEU A 9 -1.27 4.37 3.76
CA LEU A 9 -2.06 3.52 2.89
C LEU A 9 -3.55 3.56 3.25
N ARG A 10 -3.87 3.53 4.55
CA ARG A 10 -5.23 3.65 5.06
C ARG A 10 -5.86 5.00 4.73
N GLN A 11 -5.14 6.11 4.97
CA GLN A 11 -5.63 7.44 4.65
C GLN A 11 -5.86 7.64 3.15
N ILE A 12 -4.99 7.08 2.30
CA ILE A 12 -5.19 7.11 0.85
C ILE A 12 -6.46 6.37 0.45
N ALA A 13 -6.69 5.17 1.00
CA ALA A 13 -7.92 4.41 0.75
C ALA A 13 -9.19 5.19 1.16
N ASP A 14 -9.14 5.87 2.30
CA ASP A 14 -10.27 6.64 2.86
C ASP A 14 -10.48 8.02 2.18
N SER A 15 -9.49 8.53 1.44
CA SER A 15 -9.48 9.92 0.95
C SER A 15 -10.40 10.20 -0.25
N GLY A 16 -10.87 9.16 -0.95
CA GLY A 16 -11.66 9.30 -2.18
C GLY A 16 -10.86 9.76 -3.41
N ILE A 17 -9.53 9.86 -3.33
CA ILE A 17 -8.68 10.27 -4.47
C ILE A 17 -8.44 9.15 -5.48
N LEU A 18 -8.76 7.90 -5.13
CA LEU A 18 -8.53 6.73 -5.97
C LEU A 18 -9.64 6.59 -7.02
N ALA A 19 -9.26 6.68 -8.29
CA ALA A 19 -10.15 6.35 -9.39
C ALA A 19 -10.42 4.83 -9.48
N GLN A 20 -11.48 4.46 -10.19
CA GLN A 20 -11.74 3.05 -10.50
C GLN A 20 -10.55 2.42 -11.23
N GLY A 21 -10.08 1.26 -10.75
CA GLY A 21 -8.92 0.57 -11.32
C GLY A 21 -7.57 1.21 -10.99
N ALA A 22 -7.53 2.20 -10.08
CA ALA A 22 -6.27 2.77 -9.61
C ALA A 22 -5.38 1.71 -8.95
N VAL A 23 -4.07 1.91 -9.07
CA VAL A 23 -3.04 1.14 -8.39
C VAL A 23 -2.32 2.04 -7.40
N VAL A 24 -2.27 1.61 -6.13
CA VAL A 24 -1.45 2.25 -5.10
C VAL A 24 -0.13 1.51 -5.03
N VAL A 25 0.98 2.24 -5.19
CA VAL A 25 2.33 1.71 -5.04
C VAL A 25 2.93 2.27 -3.76
N LEU A 26 3.32 1.39 -2.84
CA LEU A 26 3.86 1.76 -1.54
C LEU A 26 5.30 1.28 -1.44
N GLU A 27 6.23 2.22 -1.37
CA GLU A 27 7.60 1.95 -0.93
C GLU A 27 7.69 2.04 0.59
N HIS A 28 8.22 1.00 1.23
CA HIS A 28 8.39 0.95 2.68
C HIS A 28 9.63 0.13 3.06
N SER A 29 10.05 0.24 4.32
CA SER A 29 11.13 -0.63 4.81
C SER A 29 10.72 -2.10 4.71
N SER A 30 11.65 -2.98 4.33
CA SER A 30 11.44 -4.43 4.36
C SER A 30 11.25 -5.01 5.75
N ARG A 31 11.45 -4.20 6.80
CA ARG A 31 11.13 -4.54 8.19
C ARG A 31 9.66 -4.29 8.54
N GLU A 32 8.92 -3.63 7.66
CA GLU A 32 7.49 -3.40 7.76
C GLU A 32 6.73 -4.34 6.82
N ALA A 33 5.52 -4.70 7.22
CA ALA A 33 4.60 -5.50 6.41
C ALA A 33 3.20 -4.88 6.43
N PRO A 34 2.99 -3.71 5.77
CA PRO A 34 1.70 -3.03 5.72
C PRO A 34 0.64 -3.98 5.18
N GLN A 35 -0.51 -4.03 5.87
CA GLN A 35 -1.65 -4.80 5.43
C GLN A 35 -2.55 -3.95 4.52
N PRO A 36 -3.19 -4.55 3.50
CA PRO A 36 -4.16 -3.84 2.68
C PRO A 36 -5.37 -3.41 3.54
N PRO A 37 -5.77 -2.12 3.53
CA PRO A 37 -7.04 -1.69 4.10
C PRO A 37 -8.22 -2.12 3.21
N SER A 38 -9.45 -1.98 3.72
CA SER A 38 -10.66 -2.23 2.94
C SER A 38 -10.66 -1.44 1.63
N GLY A 39 -11.11 -2.08 0.54
CA GLY A 39 -11.12 -1.49 -0.81
C GLY A 39 -9.82 -1.62 -1.59
N LEU A 40 -8.73 -2.07 -0.94
CA LEU A 40 -7.45 -2.35 -1.61
C LEU A 40 -7.08 -3.83 -1.48
N ASN A 41 -6.50 -4.38 -2.55
CA ASN A 41 -5.95 -5.74 -2.55
C ASN A 41 -4.46 -5.71 -2.91
N LEU A 42 -3.61 -6.25 -2.05
CA LEU A 42 -2.19 -6.46 -2.38
C LEU A 42 -2.07 -7.55 -3.44
N PHE A 43 -1.53 -7.22 -4.62
CA PHE A 43 -1.38 -8.18 -5.71
C PHE A 43 0.08 -8.42 -6.14
N SER A 44 1.01 -7.54 -5.75
CA SER A 44 2.45 -7.77 -5.98
C SER A 44 3.32 -7.16 -4.88
N ARG A 45 4.50 -7.75 -4.69
CA ARG A 45 5.51 -7.25 -3.75
C ARG A 45 6.90 -7.61 -4.25
N HIS A 46 7.80 -6.62 -4.27
CA HIS A 46 9.19 -6.79 -4.64
C HIS A 46 10.10 -6.26 -3.54
N ARG A 47 11.15 -7.00 -3.19
CA ARG A 47 12.12 -6.63 -2.15
C ARG A 47 13.49 -6.38 -2.76
N TYR A 48 14.09 -5.26 -2.37
CA TYR A 48 15.40 -4.80 -2.77
C TYR A 48 16.20 -4.40 -1.52
N GLY A 49 16.92 -5.37 -0.95
CA GLY A 49 17.67 -5.15 0.30
C GLY A 49 16.75 -4.80 1.47
N ASP A 50 16.84 -3.54 1.91
CA ASP A 50 16.05 -2.96 3.01
C ASP A 50 14.78 -2.23 2.57
N THR A 51 14.51 -2.17 1.26
CA THR A 51 13.33 -1.54 0.67
C THR A 51 12.40 -2.59 0.09
N THR A 52 11.09 -2.42 0.31
CA THR A 52 10.04 -3.22 -0.30
C THR A 52 9.07 -2.31 -1.04
N VAL A 53 8.71 -2.68 -2.26
CA VAL A 53 7.66 -2.03 -3.05
C VAL A 53 6.46 -2.97 -3.10
N SER A 54 5.33 -2.54 -2.54
CA SER A 54 4.05 -3.27 -2.52
C SER A 54 3.06 -2.60 -3.48
N PHE A 55 2.33 -3.40 -4.26
CA PHE A 55 1.35 -2.94 -5.25
C PHE A 55 -0.06 -3.38 -4.85
N PHE A 56 -0.96 -2.41 -4.74
CA PHE A 56 -2.34 -2.63 -4.34
C PHE A 56 -3.29 -2.20 -5.45
N SER A 57 -4.27 -3.05 -5.79
CA SER A 57 -5.34 -2.71 -6.73
C SER A 57 -6.56 -2.22 -5.95
N CYS A 58 -7.18 -1.15 -6.45
CA CYS A 58 -8.48 -0.70 -5.98
C CYS A 58 -9.56 -1.66 -6.49
N VAL A 59 -10.29 -2.28 -5.58
CA VAL A 59 -11.48 -3.08 -5.90
C VAL A 59 -12.66 -2.12 -5.80
N ALA A 60 -13.32 -1.88 -6.93
CA ALA A 60 -14.54 -1.06 -6.99
C ALA A 60 -15.67 -1.67 -6.15
#